data_AF-A0AAV7EDA2-F1
#
_entry.id   AF-A0AAV7EDA2-F1
#
_cell.length_a   1.000
_cell.length_b   1.000
_cell.length_c   1.000
_cell.angle_alpha   90.00
_cell.angle_beta   90.00
_cell.angle_gamma   90.00
#
_symmetry.space_group_name_H-M   'P 1'
#
loop_
_entity.id
_entity.type
_entity.pdbx_description
1 polymer ?
#
loop_
_entity_poly.entity_id
_entity_poly.type
_entity_poly.pdbx_seq_one_letter_code
_entity_poly.pdbx_strand_id
1 'polypeptide(L)'
;MDFESFLDFVLALENKDTPEGLTYLFRCLDLEGRGYLTTAVIHTLFRNVHQKWIEGGNYELCIEDVRDEIWDMVKPADPLRITLSDLLACKQGGTVASMLIDVRGFWAHDNRENLLQEEEEPEEE
;
A
#
# COMPACT_ATOMS: atom_id res chain seq x y z
N MET A 1 -21.53 9.51 -0.95
CA MET A 1 -21.41 8.04 -0.94
C MET A 1 -22.74 7.50 -0.46
N ASP A 2 -23.41 6.68 -1.26
CA ASP A 2 -24.60 5.94 -0.83
C ASP A 2 -24.19 4.61 -0.17
N PHE A 3 -25.16 3.83 0.31
CA PHE A 3 -24.89 2.60 1.04
C PHE A 3 -24.19 1.54 0.18
N GLU A 4 -24.60 1.40 -1.09
CA GLU A 4 -24.01 0.44 -2.03
C GLU A 4 -22.53 0.78 -2.30
N SER A 5 -22.23 2.04 -2.61
CA SER A 5 -20.83 2.49 -2.81
C SER A 5 -19.98 2.34 -1.54
N PHE A 6 -20.57 2.54 -0.36
CA PHE A 6 -19.88 2.31 0.91
C PHE A 6 -19.56 0.83 1.11
N LEU A 7 -20.50 -0.06 0.80
CA LEU A 7 -20.29 -1.50 0.91
C LEU A 7 -19.20 -1.98 -0.05
N ASP A 8 -19.24 -1.53 -1.31
CA ASP A 8 -18.19 -1.83 -2.30
C ASP A 8 -16.81 -1.38 -1.81
N PHE A 9 -16.73 -0.18 -1.22
CA PHE A 9 -15.50 0.34 -0.65
C PHE A 9 -14.97 -0.51 0.52
N VAL A 10 -15.84 -0.87 1.47
CA VAL A 10 -15.46 -1.72 2.61
C VAL A 10 -15.01 -3.10 2.13
N LEU A 11 -15.77 -3.73 1.23
CA LEU A 11 -15.42 -5.04 0.67
C LEU A 11 -14.08 -5.01 -0.05
N ALA A 12 -13.80 -3.95 -0.82
CA ALA A 12 -12.52 -3.78 -1.50
C ALA A 12 -11.36 -3.61 -0.52
N LEU A 13 -11.55 -2.84 0.56
CA LEU A 13 -10.53 -2.66 1.61
C LEU A 13 -10.21 -3.95 2.37
N GLU A 14 -11.25 -4.72 2.71
CA GLU A 14 -11.10 -6.00 3.42
C GLU A 14 -10.45 -7.07 2.52
N ASN A 15 -10.72 -7.03 1.22
CA ASN A 15 -10.25 -8.01 0.24
C ASN A 15 -9.20 -7.43 -0.71
N LYS A 16 -8.32 -6.56 -0.20
CA LYS A 16 -7.30 -5.85 -1.00
C LYS A 16 -6.30 -6.75 -1.73
N ASP A 17 -6.16 -8.00 -1.30
CA ASP A 17 -5.29 -9.00 -1.93
C ASP A 17 -5.98 -9.77 -3.07
N THR A 18 -7.29 -9.60 -3.24
CA THR A 18 -8.04 -10.15 -4.38
C THR A 18 -7.92 -9.26 -5.61
N PRO A 19 -7.98 -9.81 -6.83
CA PRO A 19 -7.97 -9.01 -8.05
C PRO A 19 -9.05 -7.93 -8.10
N GLU A 20 -10.25 -8.24 -7.61
CA GLU A 20 -11.40 -7.34 -7.59
C GLU A 20 -11.19 -6.19 -6.61
N GLY A 21 -10.79 -6.51 -5.36
CA GLY A 21 -10.51 -5.50 -4.34
C GLY A 21 -9.37 -4.59 -4.75
N LEU A 22 -8.26 -5.16 -5.24
CA LEU A 22 -7.13 -4.38 -5.72
C LEU A 22 -7.48 -3.51 -6.93
N THR A 23 -8.30 -4.02 -7.86
CA THR A 23 -8.79 -3.23 -9.01
C THR A 23 -9.61 -2.04 -8.56
N TYR A 24 -10.48 -2.22 -7.56
CA TYR A 24 -11.25 -1.12 -6.99
C TYR A 24 -10.32 -0.08 -6.36
N LEU A 25 -9.39 -0.52 -5.49
CA LEU A 25 -8.44 0.37 -4.82
C LEU A 25 -7.54 1.10 -5.80
N PHE A 26 -7.10 0.45 -6.88
CA PHE A 26 -6.30 1.09 -7.91
C PHE A 26 -7.00 2.30 -8.54
N ARG A 27 -8.32 2.25 -8.74
CA ARG A 27 -9.09 3.40 -9.24
C ARG A 27 -9.06 4.58 -8.26
N CYS A 28 -8.95 4.30 -6.96
CA CYS A 28 -8.77 5.33 -5.93
C CYS A 28 -7.33 5.87 -5.90
N LEU A 29 -6.34 5.04 -6.21
CA LEU A 29 -4.92 5.41 -6.24
C LEU A 29 -4.54 6.19 -7.51
N ASP A 30 -5.19 5.91 -8.64
CA ASP A 30 -5.00 6.61 -9.91
C ASP A 30 -5.66 8.00 -9.89
N LEU A 31 -5.07 8.92 -9.13
CA LEU A 31 -5.57 10.27 -8.89
C LEU A 31 -5.82 11.07 -10.18
N GLU A 32 -5.12 10.73 -11.26
CA GLU A 32 -5.20 11.44 -12.54
C GLU A 32 -6.04 10.68 -13.59
N GLY A 33 -6.50 9.47 -13.29
CA GLY A 33 -7.31 8.63 -14.19
C GLY A 33 -6.57 8.21 -15.47
N ARG A 34 -5.23 8.06 -15.41
CA ARG A 34 -4.38 7.75 -16.58
C ARG A 34 -4.17 6.26 -16.79
N GLY A 35 -4.60 5.43 -15.85
CA GLY A 35 -4.39 3.98 -15.82
C GLY A 35 -3.04 3.57 -15.24
N TYR A 36 -2.28 4.50 -14.62
CA TYR A 36 -0.97 4.21 -14.04
C TYR A 36 -0.58 5.23 -12.96
N LEU A 37 0.24 4.77 -12.01
CA LEU A 37 0.81 5.56 -10.93
C LEU A 37 2.23 5.97 -11.29
N THR A 38 2.53 7.25 -11.16
CA THR A 38 3.90 7.79 -11.29
C THR A 38 4.52 8.01 -9.93
N THR A 39 5.83 8.25 -9.89
CA THR A 39 6.53 8.67 -8.66
C THR A 39 5.86 9.85 -7.97
N ALA A 40 5.37 10.84 -8.74
CA ALA A 40 4.70 12.01 -8.18
C ALA A 40 3.37 11.64 -7.50
N VAL A 41 2.61 10.71 -8.05
CA VAL A 41 1.36 10.21 -7.48
C VAL A 41 1.64 9.44 -6.18
N ILE A 42 2.61 8.53 -6.20
CA ILE A 42 3.00 7.76 -5.01
C ILE A 42 3.48 8.69 -3.88
N HIS A 43 4.33 9.67 -4.20
CA HIS A 43 4.78 10.66 -3.23
C HIS A 43 3.60 11.48 -2.65
N THR A 44 2.61 11.81 -3.48
CA THR A 44 1.41 12.56 -3.05
C THR A 44 0.54 11.74 -2.10
N LEU A 45 0.30 10.47 -2.41
CA LEU A 45 -0.46 9.55 -1.57
C LEU A 45 0.25 9.32 -0.23
N PHE A 46 1.54 9.03 -0.28
CA PHE A 46 2.33 8.70 0.90
C PHE A 46 2.53 9.88 1.84
N ARG A 47 2.47 11.13 1.36
CA ARG A 47 2.62 12.33 2.21
C ARG A 47 1.72 12.31 3.45
N ASN A 48 0.46 11.90 3.31
CA ASN A 48 -0.48 11.87 4.43
C ASN A 48 -0.20 10.71 5.39
N VAL A 49 0.25 9.57 4.86
CA VAL A 49 0.70 8.42 5.66
C VAL A 49 1.93 8.81 6.48
N HIS A 50 2.92 9.43 5.83
CA HIS A 50 4.11 9.97 6.46
C HIS A 50 3.79 10.98 7.56
N GLN A 51 2.87 11.92 7.31
CA GLN A 51 2.46 12.89 8.34
C GLN A 51 1.91 12.19 9.59
N LYS A 52 1.01 11.21 9.42
CA LYS A 52 0.47 10.42 10.54
C LYS A 52 1.53 9.56 11.22
N TRP A 53 2.50 9.05 10.47
CA TRP A 53 3.63 8.28 11.00
C TRP A 53 4.43 9.11 12.00
N ILE A 54 4.79 10.34 11.62
CA ILE A 54 5.51 11.28 12.50
C ILE A 54 4.65 11.71 13.69
N GLU A 55 3.36 11.99 13.49
CA GLU A 55 2.42 12.29 14.59
C GLU A 55 2.28 11.14 15.60
N GLY A 56 2.45 9.90 15.13
CA GLY A 56 2.51 8.71 15.98
C GLY A 56 3.78 8.58 16.82
N GLY A 57 4.74 9.51 16.67
CA GLY A 57 6.02 9.48 17.40
C GLY A 57 7.05 8.50 16.84
N ASN A 58 6.86 8.02 15.61
CA ASN A 58 7.83 7.16 14.94
C ASN A 58 9.03 7.96 14.40
N TYR A 59 10.06 7.25 13.95
CA TYR A 59 11.27 7.84 13.39
C TYR A 59 11.02 8.50 12.02
N GLU A 60 11.91 9.41 11.62
CA GLU A 60 11.81 10.08 10.32
C GLU A 60 12.17 9.13 9.17
N LEU A 61 11.28 9.04 8.17
CA LEU A 61 11.44 8.17 7.01
C LEU A 61 12.03 8.93 5.84
N CYS A 62 12.90 8.27 5.08
CA CYS A 62 13.28 8.73 3.75
C CYS A 62 12.17 8.32 2.76
N ILE A 63 11.42 9.30 2.24
CA ILE A 63 10.30 9.02 1.33
C ILE A 63 10.81 8.40 0.01
N GLU A 64 12.00 8.80 -0.43
CA GLU A 64 12.66 8.23 -1.59
C GLU A 64 12.98 6.74 -1.42
N ASP A 65 13.39 6.31 -0.22
CA ASP A 65 13.67 4.89 0.05
C ASP A 65 12.37 4.07 0.07
N VAL A 66 11.30 4.60 0.66
CA VAL A 66 9.97 3.95 0.63
C VAL A 66 9.45 3.83 -0.81
N ARG A 67 9.67 4.86 -1.64
CA ARG A 67 9.37 4.79 -3.06
C ARG A 67 10.17 3.67 -3.72
N ASP A 68 11.47 3.61 -3.51
CA ASP A 68 12.33 2.62 -4.15
C ASP A 68 11.95 1.19 -3.72
N GLU A 69 11.60 0.99 -2.45
CA GLU A 69 11.05 -0.28 -1.96
C GLU A 69 9.76 -0.67 -2.69
N ILE A 70 8.82 0.27 -2.89
CA ILE A 70 7.59 0.00 -3.66
C ILE A 70 7.94 -0.42 -5.10
N TRP A 71 8.92 0.24 -5.73
CA TRP A 71 9.36 -0.14 -7.08
C TRP A 71 9.99 -1.54 -7.11
N ASP A 72 10.76 -1.89 -6.09
CA ASP A 72 11.39 -3.21 -5.96
C ASP A 72 10.37 -4.32 -5.68
N MET A 73 9.30 -4.03 -4.93
CA MET A 73 8.18 -4.94 -4.72
C MET A 73 7.39 -5.19 -6.01
N VAL A 74 7.09 -4.12 -6.75
CA VAL A 74 6.20 -4.18 -7.92
C VAL A 74 6.92 -4.66 -9.18
N LYS A 75 8.17 -4.24 -9.38
CA LYS A 75 8.99 -4.49 -10.59
C LYS A 75 8.21 -4.18 -11.88
N PRO A 76 7.75 -2.94 -12.06
CA PRO A 76 6.88 -2.59 -13.17
C PRO A 76 7.55 -2.85 -14.52
N ALA A 77 6.76 -3.22 -15.53
CA ALA A 77 7.27 -3.41 -16.87
C ALA A 77 7.86 -2.12 -17.49
N ASP A 78 7.33 -0.96 -17.09
CA ASP A 78 7.84 0.36 -17.44
C ASP A 78 8.44 1.03 -16.19
N PRO A 79 9.74 1.37 -16.16
CA PRO A 79 10.38 1.94 -14.98
C PRO A 79 9.76 3.24 -14.47
N LEU A 80 9.01 3.98 -15.31
CA LEU A 80 8.46 5.28 -14.96
C LEU A 80 7.04 5.23 -14.41
N ARG A 81 6.38 4.06 -14.45
CA ARG A 81 4.96 3.95 -14.07
C ARG A 81 4.57 2.55 -13.62
N ILE A 82 3.69 2.50 -12.64
CA ILE A 82 3.07 1.27 -12.13
C ILE A 82 1.64 1.19 -12.64
N THR A 83 1.29 0.13 -13.38
CA THR A 83 -0.08 -0.13 -13.84
C THR A 83 -0.80 -1.09 -12.90
N LEU A 84 -2.13 -1.20 -13.05
CA LEU A 84 -2.91 -2.24 -12.38
C LEU A 84 -2.38 -3.65 -12.70
N SER A 85 -1.94 -3.88 -13.94
CA SER A 85 -1.39 -5.17 -14.35
C SER A 85 -0.11 -5.51 -13.58
N ASP A 86 0.75 -4.51 -13.31
CA ASP A 86 1.97 -4.72 -12.53
C ASP A 86 1.64 -5.07 -11.07
N LEU A 87 0.69 -4.35 -10.46
CA LEU A 87 0.24 -4.60 -9.07
C LEU A 87 -0.42 -5.97 -8.89
N LEU A 88 -1.19 -6.42 -9.89
CA LEU A 88 -1.77 -7.77 -9.88
C LEU A 88 -0.70 -8.85 -10.07
N ALA A 89 0.29 -8.60 -10.92
CA ALA A 89 1.34 -9.57 -11.23
C ALA A 89 2.37 -9.75 -10.10
N CYS A 90 2.65 -8.69 -9.33
CA CYS A 90 3.68 -8.72 -8.28
C CYS A 90 3.26 -9.52 -7.03
N LYS A 91 1.97 -9.86 -6.89
CA LYS A 91 1.38 -10.55 -5.73
C LYS A 91 1.54 -9.83 -4.39
N GLN A 92 1.97 -8.57 -4.42
CA GLN A 92 2.09 -7.69 -3.25
C GLN A 92 1.27 -6.40 -3.43
N GLY A 93 0.37 -6.36 -4.41
CA GLY A 93 -0.42 -5.17 -4.71
C GLY A 93 -1.30 -4.71 -3.54
N GLY A 94 -1.86 -5.64 -2.75
CA GLY A 94 -2.59 -5.32 -1.54
C GLY A 94 -1.71 -4.65 -0.48
N THR A 95 -0.49 -5.15 -0.26
CA THR A 95 0.51 -4.51 0.62
C THR A 95 0.86 -3.11 0.15
N VAL A 96 1.18 -2.93 -1.13
CA VAL A 96 1.49 -1.61 -1.72
C VAL A 96 0.31 -0.65 -1.56
N ALA A 97 -0.92 -1.09 -1.84
CA ALA A 97 -2.11 -0.28 -1.64
C ALA A 97 -2.26 0.12 -0.17
N SER A 98 -2.06 -0.82 0.76
CA SER A 98 -2.13 -0.60 2.21
C SER A 98 -1.12 0.44 2.69
N MET A 99 0.15 0.32 2.26
CA MET A 99 1.21 1.28 2.56
C MET A 99 0.87 2.71 2.12
N LEU A 100 0.16 2.86 1.00
CA LEU A 100 -0.15 4.16 0.42
C LEU A 100 -1.40 4.82 1.02
N ILE A 101 -2.29 4.07 1.67
CA ILE A 101 -3.60 4.57 2.13
C ILE A 101 -3.84 4.50 3.65
N ASP A 102 -3.10 3.66 4.39
CA ASP A 102 -3.27 3.50 5.84
C ASP A 102 -1.90 3.48 6.55
N VAL A 103 -1.73 4.36 7.54
CA VAL A 103 -0.52 4.40 8.38
C VAL A 103 -0.31 3.11 9.17
N ARG A 104 -1.38 2.41 9.55
CA ARG A 104 -1.27 1.10 10.21
C ARG A 104 -0.84 0.04 9.21
N GLY A 105 -1.30 0.16 7.97
CA GLY A 105 -0.88 -0.68 6.86
C GLY A 105 0.61 -0.53 6.58
N PHE A 106 1.10 0.71 6.55
CA PHE A 106 2.53 1.01 6.45
C PHE A 106 3.31 0.49 7.67
N TRP A 107 2.84 0.73 8.89
CA TRP A 107 3.50 0.26 10.11
C TRP A 107 3.65 -1.26 10.16
N ALA A 108 2.63 -2.00 9.76
CA ALA A 108 2.68 -3.45 9.71
C ALA A 108 3.72 -3.95 8.70
N HIS A 109 3.87 -3.25 7.57
CA HIS A 109 4.90 -3.57 6.57
C HIS A 109 6.31 -3.24 7.08
N ASP A 110 6.49 -2.07 7.69
CA ASP A 110 7.77 -1.63 8.24
C ASP A 110 8.27 -2.55 9.36
N ASN A 111 7.36 -3.04 10.21
CA ASN A 111 7.67 -3.94 11.34
C ASN A 111 7.48 -5.43 11.02
N ARG A 112 7.33 -5.80 9.74
CA ARG A 112 7.01 -7.18 9.33
C ARG A 112 7.99 -8.21 9.87
N GLU A 113 9.27 -7.88 9.98
CA GLU A 113 10.30 -8.81 10.46
C GLU A 113 10.17 -9.08 11.96
N ASN A 114 9.78 -8.08 12.76
CA ASN A 114 9.54 -8.25 14.19
C ASN A 114 8.27 -9.08 14.43
N LEU A 115 7.21 -8.81 13.67
CA LEU A 115 5.95 -9.55 13.76
C LEU A 115 6.14 -11.04 13.43
N LEU A 116 6.95 -11.35 12.43
CA LEU A 116 7.27 -12.74 12.07
C LEU A 116 8.05 -13.46 13.19
N GLN A 117 8.89 -12.76 13.94
CA GLN A 117 9.62 -13.36 15.07
C GLN A 117 8.69 -13.66 16.26
N GLU A 118 7.74 -12.76 16.56
CA GLU A 118 6.74 -12.98 17.62
C GLU A 118 5.82 -14.17 17.31
N GLU A 119 5.52 -14.45 16.03
CA GLU A 119 4.74 -15.63 15.63
C GLU A 119 5.54 -16.94 15.72
N GLU A 120 6.88 -16.88 15.67
CA GLU A 120 7.77 -18.05 15.71
C GLU A 120 8.21 -18.45 17.12
N GLU A 121 8.13 -17.56 18.12
CA GLU A 121 8.40 -17.90 19.52
C GLU A 121 7.20 -18.65 20.12
N PRO A 122 7.31 -19.96 20.44
CA PRO A 122 6.24 -20.66 21.15
C PRO A 122 6.07 -20.05 22.54
N GLU A 123 4.82 -19.79 22.95
CA GLU A 123 4.49 -19.37 24.32
C GLU A 123 5.16 -20.35 25.31
N GLU A 124 6.22 -19.92 25.99
CA GLU A 124 6.82 -20.67 27.08
C GLU A 124 5.80 -20.71 28.25
N GLU A 125 5.17 -21.87 28.47
CA GLU A 125 4.29 -22.18 29.62
C GLU A 125 5.01 -22.07 30.98
#